data_AF-A0A9X6LN01-F1
#
_entry.id   AF-A0A9X6LN01-F1
#
_cell.length_a   1.000
_cell.length_b   1.000
_cell.length_c   1.000
_cell.angle_alpha   90.00
_cell.angle_beta   90.00
_cell.angle_gamma   90.00
#
_symmetry.space_group_name_H-M   'P 1'
#
loop_
_entity.id
_entity.type
_entity.pdbx_description
1 polymer ?
#
loop_
_entity_poly.entity_id
_entity_poly.type
_entity_poly.pdbx_seq_one_letter_code
_entity_poly.pdbx_strand_id
1 'polypeptide(L)'
;MKLEIEKFISEVEFPEAAMSFIEEGILCYKVGAYRSSYIMSYLFFLNVVKYRALESTYAPNGVSDGEWEKKKSEMSNEEIWETKVYDLINAMDKNKVNSRYFKINKSRIAQMEYWRALRNDCAHSKDNLIAAAHVESFWLFVQSILPKLVINGSKEFLIRELEDYFDNVYFYNPKKVQEIVKSIPHLYKFRLMF
;
A
#
# COMPACT_ATOMS: atom_id res chain seq x y z
N MET A 1 5.07 20.14 -18.57
CA MET A 1 3.75 19.53 -18.31
C MET A 1 3.90 18.61 -17.10
N LYS A 2 3.05 18.74 -16.09
CA LYS A 2 3.08 17.88 -14.89
C LYS A 2 2.35 16.56 -15.20
N LEU A 3 2.96 15.42 -14.90
CA LEU A 3 2.41 14.09 -15.13
C LEU A 3 1.25 13.81 -14.15
N GLU A 4 0.32 12.94 -14.52
CA GLU A 4 -0.80 12.57 -13.63
C GLU A 4 -0.31 11.95 -12.31
N ILE A 5 0.74 11.14 -12.35
CA ILE A 5 1.34 10.59 -11.12
C ILE A 5 1.92 11.68 -10.20
N GLU A 6 2.49 12.75 -10.77
CA GLU A 6 3.03 13.88 -10.00
C GLU A 6 1.92 14.69 -9.34
N LYS A 7 0.71 14.72 -9.92
CA LYS A 7 -0.46 15.30 -9.28
C LYS A 7 -0.91 14.42 -8.12
N PHE A 8 -1.06 13.12 -8.36
CA PHE A 8 -1.48 12.15 -7.36
C PHE A 8 -0.60 12.15 -6.11
N ILE A 9 0.72 12.11 -6.26
CA ILE A 9 1.65 12.10 -5.11
C ILE A 9 1.73 13.44 -4.38
N SER A 10 1.25 14.53 -5.00
CA SER A 10 1.13 15.83 -4.31
C SER A 10 -0.19 16.01 -3.56
N GLU A 11 -1.18 15.17 -3.83
CA GLU A 11 -2.50 15.23 -3.18
C GLU A 11 -2.62 14.32 -1.95
N VAL A 12 -1.68 13.37 -1.80
CA VAL A 12 -1.71 12.34 -0.75
C VAL A 12 -0.33 12.27 -0.12
N GLU A 13 -0.30 12.25 1.22
CA GLU A 13 0.93 12.03 1.96
C GLU A 13 1.34 10.55 1.89
N PHE A 14 2.59 10.31 1.51
CA PHE A 14 3.18 8.99 1.41
C PHE A 14 4.43 8.90 2.29
N PRO A 15 4.82 7.68 2.72
CA PRO A 15 6.06 7.48 3.47
C PRO A 15 7.27 8.00 2.68
N GLU A 16 8.22 8.63 3.36
CA GLU A 16 9.45 9.18 2.74
C GLU A 16 10.20 8.12 1.93
N ALA A 17 10.33 6.91 2.47
CA ALA A 17 10.95 5.77 1.79
C ALA A 17 10.22 5.34 0.51
N ALA A 18 8.90 5.54 0.44
CA ALA A 18 8.14 5.30 -0.78
C ALA A 18 8.31 6.47 -1.76
N MET A 19 8.31 7.70 -1.27
CA MET A 19 8.47 8.92 -2.07
C MET A 19 9.80 8.93 -2.84
N SER A 20 10.90 8.51 -2.20
CA SER A 20 12.20 8.40 -2.88
C SER A 20 12.15 7.49 -4.12
N PHE A 21 11.42 6.38 -4.05
CA PHE A 21 11.23 5.50 -5.21
C PHE A 21 10.42 6.16 -6.33
N ILE A 22 9.28 6.80 -6.03
CA ILE A 22 8.44 7.34 -7.10
C ILE A 22 9.08 8.56 -7.75
N GLU A 23 9.81 9.38 -7.00
CA GLU A 23 10.55 10.53 -7.53
C GLU A 23 11.65 10.10 -8.51
N GLU A 24 12.44 9.10 -8.14
CA GLU A 24 13.44 8.49 -9.02
C GLU A 24 12.78 7.83 -10.25
N GLY A 25 11.63 7.17 -10.05
CA GLY A 25 10.85 6.58 -11.11
C GLY A 25 10.33 7.61 -12.13
N ILE A 26 9.90 8.77 -11.67
CA ILE A 26 9.46 9.89 -12.51
C ILE A 26 10.65 10.51 -13.26
N LEU A 27 11.81 10.64 -12.62
CA LEU A 27 13.03 11.12 -13.29
C LEU A 27 13.43 10.18 -14.44
N CYS A 28 13.47 8.88 -14.16
CA CYS A 28 13.74 7.85 -15.17
C CYS A 28 12.74 7.92 -16.34
N TYR A 29 11.45 8.12 -16.06
CA TYR A 29 10.43 8.25 -17.09
C TYR A 29 10.69 9.42 -18.03
N LYS A 30 11.02 10.59 -17.46
CA LYS A 30 11.24 11.84 -18.22
C LYS A 30 12.43 11.77 -19.16
N VAL A 31 13.42 10.94 -18.86
CA VAL A 31 14.61 10.71 -19.70
C VAL A 31 14.49 9.48 -20.61
N GLY A 32 13.32 8.81 -20.63
CA GLY A 32 13.07 7.63 -21.47
C GLY A 32 13.60 6.31 -20.93
N ALA A 33 14.08 6.26 -19.68
CA ALA A 33 14.52 5.04 -18.99
C ALA A 33 13.33 4.25 -18.43
N TYR A 34 12.43 3.77 -19.31
CA TYR A 34 11.14 3.20 -18.91
C TYR A 34 11.23 1.93 -18.04
N ARG A 35 12.25 1.09 -18.23
CA ARG A 35 12.46 -0.09 -17.37
C ARG A 35 12.77 0.31 -15.93
N SER A 36 13.72 1.23 -15.75
CA SER A 36 14.07 1.76 -14.43
C SER A 36 12.88 2.49 -13.79
N SER A 37 12.17 3.29 -14.59
CA SER A 37 10.96 3.97 -14.15
C SER A 37 9.90 2.99 -13.63
N TYR A 38 9.68 1.89 -14.36
CA TYR A 38 8.73 0.87 -13.96
C TYR A 38 9.15 0.17 -12.66
N ILE A 39 10.41 -0.24 -12.54
CA ILE A 39 10.94 -0.90 -11.32
C ILE A 39 10.75 0.01 -10.11
N MET A 40 11.18 1.28 -10.22
CA MET A 40 11.06 2.25 -9.13
C MET A 40 9.59 2.52 -8.76
N SER A 41 8.71 2.63 -9.75
CA SER A 41 7.27 2.78 -9.51
C SER A 41 6.67 1.57 -8.79
N TYR A 42 7.12 0.36 -9.13
CA TYR A 42 6.67 -0.87 -8.49
C TYR A 42 7.17 -0.95 -7.03
N LEU A 43 8.40 -0.51 -6.77
CA LEU A 43 8.94 -0.40 -5.41
C LEU A 43 8.17 0.61 -4.58
N PHE A 44 7.82 1.78 -5.14
CA PHE A 44 6.90 2.73 -4.50
C PHE A 44 5.60 2.04 -4.07
N PHE A 45 4.94 1.34 -4.99
CA PHE A 45 3.69 0.64 -4.70
C PHE A 45 3.85 -0.36 -3.54
N LEU A 46 4.85 -1.25 -3.58
CA LEU A 46 5.06 -2.23 -2.50
C LEU A 46 5.48 -1.56 -1.19
N ASN A 47 6.26 -0.49 -1.22
CA ASN A 47 6.73 0.19 -0.02
C ASN A 47 5.56 0.86 0.73
N VAL A 48 4.60 1.47 0.01
CA VAL A 48 3.37 1.99 0.63
C VAL A 48 2.57 0.86 1.31
N VAL A 49 2.50 -0.32 0.71
CA VAL A 49 1.80 -1.47 1.30
C VAL A 49 2.55 -2.03 2.51
N LYS A 50 3.88 -2.15 2.43
CA LYS A 50 4.77 -2.51 3.55
C LYS A 50 4.51 -1.59 4.73
N TYR A 51 4.57 -0.29 4.49
CA TYR A 51 4.38 0.73 5.52
C TYR A 51 3.02 0.60 6.20
N ARG A 52 1.93 0.48 5.44
CA ARG A 52 0.58 0.28 6.03
C ARG A 52 0.50 -0.94 6.93
N ALA A 53 1.15 -2.04 6.53
CA ALA A 53 1.17 -3.25 7.33
C ALA A 53 2.00 -3.08 8.62
N LEU A 54 3.17 -2.44 8.52
CA LEU A 54 4.06 -2.21 9.67
C LEU A 54 3.48 -1.22 10.68
N GLU A 55 2.81 -0.16 10.21
CA GLU A 55 2.20 0.85 11.07
C GLU A 55 0.80 0.45 11.59
N SER A 56 0.27 -0.70 11.17
CA SER A 56 -1.00 -1.19 11.69
C SER A 56 -0.88 -1.52 13.17
N THR A 57 -1.74 -0.90 13.96
CA THR A 57 -1.89 -1.11 15.41
C THR A 57 -2.88 -2.21 15.77
N TYR A 58 -3.55 -2.79 14.79
CA TYR A 58 -4.51 -3.89 14.95
C TYR A 58 -4.22 -5.01 13.95
N ALA A 59 -4.58 -6.24 14.33
CA ALA A 59 -4.54 -7.39 13.44
C ALA A 59 -5.73 -7.41 12.48
N PRO A 60 -5.55 -7.91 11.25
CA PRO A 60 -6.66 -8.05 10.33
C PRO A 60 -7.75 -9.00 10.85
N ASN A 61 -8.99 -8.80 10.40
CA ASN A 61 -10.11 -9.67 10.77
C ASN A 61 -9.80 -11.16 10.50
N GLY A 62 -9.95 -12.01 11.53
CA GLY A 62 -9.70 -13.46 11.42
C GLY A 62 -8.23 -13.89 11.55
N VAL A 63 -7.33 -12.94 11.82
CA VAL A 63 -5.90 -13.14 12.08
C VAL A 63 -5.65 -12.81 13.56
N SER A 64 -4.87 -13.62 14.26
CA SER A 64 -4.49 -13.32 15.65
C SER A 64 -3.33 -12.32 15.70
N ASP A 65 -3.21 -11.56 16.80
CA ASP A 65 -2.13 -10.59 16.96
C ASP A 65 -0.74 -11.24 16.84
N GLY A 66 -0.57 -12.44 17.42
CA GLY A 66 0.70 -13.18 17.31
C GLY A 66 1.03 -13.61 15.87
N GLU A 67 0.03 -13.99 15.07
CA GLU A 67 0.23 -14.28 13.64
C GLU A 67 0.58 -13.00 12.87
N TRP A 68 -0.09 -11.89 13.19
CA TRP A 68 0.13 -10.60 12.54
C TRP A 68 1.52 -10.03 12.83
N GLU A 69 1.95 -10.04 14.08
CA GLU A 69 3.29 -9.57 14.48
C GLU A 69 4.40 -10.42 13.84
N LYS A 70 4.18 -11.73 13.72
CA LYS A 70 5.09 -12.59 12.95
C LYS A 70 5.18 -12.12 11.50
N LYS A 71 4.06 -11.82 10.84
CA LYS A 71 4.06 -11.32 9.45
C LYS A 71 4.75 -9.96 9.32
N LYS A 72 4.55 -9.05 10.26
CA LYS A 72 5.27 -7.76 10.32
C LYS A 72 6.79 -7.99 10.41
N SER A 73 7.24 -8.90 11.28
CA SER A 73 8.66 -9.22 11.42
C SER A 73 9.30 -9.78 10.13
N GLU A 74 8.56 -10.59 9.35
CA GLU A 74 9.03 -11.14 8.07
C GLU A 74 9.27 -10.04 7.02
N MET A 75 8.50 -8.95 7.07
CA MET A 75 8.63 -7.81 6.14
C MET A 75 9.76 -6.82 6.51
N SER A 76 10.33 -6.93 7.71
CA SER A 76 11.47 -6.11 8.14
C SER A 76 12.81 -6.60 7.56
N ASN A 77 12.85 -7.77 6.92
CA ASN A 77 14.05 -8.27 6.26
C ASN A 77 14.20 -7.64 4.86
N GLU A 78 15.20 -6.77 4.71
CA GLU A 78 15.45 -5.98 3.49
C GLU A 78 15.79 -6.81 2.24
N GLU A 79 16.20 -8.08 2.37
CA GLU A 79 16.49 -8.93 1.20
C GLU A 79 15.23 -9.55 0.59
N ILE A 80 14.20 -9.77 1.40
CA ILE A 80 13.02 -10.57 1.00
C ILE A 80 11.70 -9.81 1.14
N TRP A 81 11.70 -8.58 1.66
CA TRP A 81 10.48 -7.84 1.98
C TRP A 81 9.56 -7.68 0.77
N GLU A 82 10.08 -7.46 -0.44
CA GLU A 82 9.25 -7.32 -1.65
C GLU A 82 8.38 -8.56 -1.86
N THR A 83 8.98 -9.74 -1.72
CA THR A 83 8.28 -11.02 -1.86
C THR A 83 7.31 -11.21 -0.71
N LYS A 84 7.70 -10.88 0.53
CA LYS A 84 6.83 -11.02 1.70
C LYS A 84 5.60 -10.11 1.64
N VAL A 85 5.75 -8.87 1.18
CA VAL A 85 4.64 -7.94 0.98
C VAL A 85 3.72 -8.45 -0.12
N TYR A 86 4.29 -8.91 -1.24
CA TYR A 86 3.49 -9.49 -2.31
C TYR A 86 2.70 -10.72 -1.85
N ASP A 87 3.35 -11.63 -1.12
CA ASP A 87 2.71 -12.81 -0.55
C ASP A 87 1.60 -12.42 0.42
N LEU A 88 1.80 -11.38 1.24
CA LEU A 88 0.81 -10.85 2.17
C LEU A 88 -0.44 -10.32 1.47
N ILE A 89 -0.27 -9.58 0.37
CA ILE A 89 -1.38 -9.09 -0.48
C ILE A 89 -2.18 -10.28 -1.04
N ASN A 90 -1.49 -11.33 -1.47
CA ASN A 90 -2.09 -12.50 -2.12
C ASN A 90 -2.68 -13.51 -1.14
N ALA A 91 -2.18 -13.55 0.09
CA ALA A 91 -2.49 -14.56 1.07
C ALA A 91 -4.01 -14.68 1.31
N MET A 92 -4.44 -15.94 1.35
CA MET A 92 -5.81 -16.34 1.61
C MET A 92 -5.78 -17.73 2.22
N ASP A 93 -6.25 -17.85 3.46
CA ASP A 93 -6.55 -19.15 4.03
C ASP A 93 -7.90 -19.62 3.48
N LYS A 94 -7.89 -20.74 2.75
CA LYS A 94 -9.10 -21.32 2.13
C LYS A 94 -10.08 -21.86 3.17
N ASN A 95 -9.62 -22.10 4.40
CA ASN A 95 -10.42 -22.68 5.48
C ASN A 95 -11.04 -21.63 6.41
N LYS A 96 -10.67 -20.35 6.27
CA LYS A 96 -11.18 -19.24 7.08
C LYS A 96 -11.94 -18.24 6.20
N VAL A 97 -13.16 -17.90 6.62
CA VAL A 97 -13.94 -16.83 5.97
C VAL A 97 -13.24 -15.50 6.18
N ASN A 98 -13.08 -14.70 5.11
CA ASN A 98 -12.42 -13.38 5.14
C ASN A 98 -10.97 -13.37 5.66
N SER A 99 -10.21 -14.44 5.44
CA SER A 99 -8.82 -14.61 5.88
C SER A 99 -7.76 -13.74 5.19
N ARG A 100 -8.16 -12.76 4.39
CA ARG A 100 -7.22 -11.90 3.69
C ARG A 100 -6.73 -10.80 4.62
N TYR A 101 -5.43 -10.52 4.57
CA TYR A 101 -4.82 -9.40 5.30
C TYR A 101 -5.28 -8.04 4.74
N PHE A 102 -5.52 -7.95 3.43
CA PHE A 102 -6.01 -6.75 2.76
C PHE A 102 -7.42 -6.93 2.18
N LYS A 103 -8.22 -5.85 2.19
CA LYS A 103 -9.56 -5.78 1.63
C LYS A 103 -9.53 -5.65 0.10
N ILE A 104 -9.16 -6.72 -0.58
CA ILE A 104 -9.04 -6.78 -2.04
C ILE A 104 -9.79 -7.98 -2.62
N ASN A 105 -10.38 -7.80 -3.80
CA ASN A 105 -11.08 -8.89 -4.50
C ASN A 105 -10.11 -9.71 -5.37
N LYS A 106 -10.51 -10.93 -5.74
CA LYS A 106 -9.67 -11.85 -6.52
C LYS A 106 -9.29 -11.30 -7.90
N SER A 107 -10.17 -10.55 -8.56
CA SER A 107 -9.88 -10.02 -9.90
C SER A 107 -8.77 -8.97 -9.89
N ARG A 108 -8.70 -8.13 -8.86
CA ARG A 108 -7.61 -7.15 -8.69
C ARG A 108 -6.30 -7.82 -8.31
N ILE A 109 -6.35 -8.91 -7.57
CA ILE A 109 -5.16 -9.74 -7.30
C ILE A 109 -4.58 -10.30 -8.60
N ALA A 110 -5.42 -10.85 -9.48
CA ALA A 110 -4.95 -11.35 -10.78
C ALA A 110 -4.28 -10.24 -11.63
N GLN A 111 -4.75 -9.00 -11.54
CA GLN A 111 -4.08 -7.86 -12.18
C GLN A 111 -2.69 -7.59 -11.59
N MET A 112 -2.49 -7.80 -10.29
CA MET A 112 -1.18 -7.62 -9.65
C MET A 112 -0.14 -8.63 -10.15
N GLU A 113 -0.55 -9.84 -10.50
CA GLU A 113 0.34 -10.84 -11.10
C GLU A 113 0.92 -10.34 -12.43
N TYR A 114 0.09 -9.71 -13.27
CA TYR A 114 0.54 -9.08 -14.52
C TYR A 114 1.61 -8.01 -14.24
N TRP A 115 1.36 -7.10 -13.31
CA TRP A 115 2.32 -6.04 -12.99
C TRP A 115 3.62 -6.57 -12.38
N ARG A 116 3.54 -7.63 -11.56
CA ARG A 116 4.73 -8.32 -11.05
C ARG A 116 5.53 -8.99 -12.16
N ALA A 117 4.86 -9.61 -13.14
CA ALA A 117 5.52 -10.20 -14.29
C ALA A 117 6.30 -9.15 -15.10
N LEU A 118 5.68 -8.00 -15.39
CA LEU A 118 6.36 -6.88 -16.07
C LEU A 118 7.57 -6.35 -15.27
N ARG A 119 7.47 -6.28 -13.94
CA ARG A 119 8.61 -5.89 -13.08
C ARG A 119 9.77 -6.86 -13.25
N ASN A 120 9.48 -8.16 -13.24
CA ASN A 120 10.50 -9.19 -13.41
C ASN A 120 11.15 -9.12 -14.80
N ASP A 121 10.37 -8.80 -15.84
CA ASP A 121 10.91 -8.63 -17.19
C ASP A 121 11.84 -7.41 -17.29
N CYS A 122 11.50 -6.31 -16.60
CA CYS A 122 12.39 -5.14 -16.48
C CYS A 122 13.70 -5.50 -15.76
N ALA A 123 13.63 -6.23 -14.64
CA ALA A 123 14.78 -6.57 -13.82
C ALA A 123 15.71 -7.59 -14.49
N HIS A 124 15.15 -8.56 -15.22
CA HIS A 124 15.92 -9.62 -15.88
C HIS A 124 16.25 -9.30 -17.35
N SER A 125 15.99 -8.07 -17.80
CA SER A 125 16.26 -7.61 -19.18
C SER A 125 15.75 -8.57 -20.25
N LYS A 126 14.56 -9.14 -20.06
CA LYS A 126 13.93 -10.00 -21.06
C LYS A 126 13.55 -9.19 -22.31
N ASP A 127 13.38 -9.88 -23.43
CA ASP A 127 13.12 -9.30 -24.77
C ASP A 127 11.81 -8.49 -24.89
N ASN A 128 11.00 -8.40 -23.83
CA ASN A 128 9.78 -7.61 -23.84
C ASN A 128 10.10 -6.10 -23.92
N LEU A 129 9.43 -5.43 -24.88
CA LEU A 129 9.50 -3.99 -25.03
C LEU A 129 8.76 -3.32 -23.86
N ILE A 130 9.49 -2.51 -23.09
CA ILE A 130 8.92 -1.65 -22.06
C ILE A 130 8.97 -0.21 -22.57
N ALA A 131 7.81 0.44 -22.55
CA ALA A 131 7.59 1.76 -23.14
C ALA A 131 6.80 2.64 -22.17
N ALA A 132 6.72 3.94 -22.45
CA ALA A 132 5.98 4.92 -21.66
C ALA A 132 4.57 4.45 -21.26
N ALA A 133 3.83 3.87 -22.22
CA ALA A 133 2.47 3.36 -22.01
C ALA A 133 2.38 2.31 -20.89
N HIS A 134 3.40 1.46 -20.71
CA HIS A 134 3.41 0.46 -19.63
C HIS A 134 3.57 1.12 -18.26
N VAL A 135 4.44 2.12 -18.16
CA VAL A 135 4.66 2.89 -16.93
C VAL A 135 3.41 3.67 -16.56
N GLU A 136 2.83 4.39 -17.52
CA GLU A 136 1.61 5.19 -17.32
C GLU A 136 0.42 4.32 -16.92
N SER A 137 0.26 3.17 -17.59
CA SER A 137 -0.80 2.21 -17.24
C SER A 137 -0.62 1.66 -15.83
N PHE A 138 0.62 1.39 -15.42
CA PHE A 138 0.91 0.99 -14.05
C PHE A 138 0.62 2.10 -13.05
N TRP A 139 0.98 3.35 -13.33
CA TRP A 139 0.63 4.49 -12.48
C TRP A 139 -0.88 4.65 -12.32
N LEU A 140 -1.66 4.50 -13.39
CA LEU A 140 -3.13 4.52 -13.30
C LEU A 140 -3.65 3.36 -12.43
N PHE A 141 -3.07 2.17 -12.59
CA PHE A 141 -3.38 1.04 -11.72
C PHE A 141 -3.11 1.37 -10.25
N VAL A 142 -1.91 1.87 -9.92
CA VAL A 142 -1.52 2.27 -8.57
C VAL A 142 -2.49 3.29 -7.99
N GLN A 143 -2.80 4.36 -8.72
CA GLN A 143 -3.77 5.38 -8.31
C GLN A 143 -5.17 4.78 -8.03
N SER A 144 -5.58 3.79 -8.82
CA SER A 144 -6.89 3.16 -8.71
C SER A 144 -7.00 2.14 -7.56
N ILE A 145 -5.89 1.47 -7.23
CA ILE A 145 -5.86 0.32 -6.31
C ILE A 145 -5.40 0.72 -4.92
N LEU A 146 -4.40 1.59 -4.83
CA LEU A 146 -3.73 1.92 -3.59
C LEU A 146 -4.71 2.51 -2.55
N PRO A 147 -5.67 3.39 -2.88
CA PRO A 147 -6.67 3.85 -1.91
C PRO A 147 -7.62 2.75 -1.39
N LYS A 148 -7.72 1.62 -2.10
CA LYS A 148 -8.62 0.49 -1.78
C LYS A 148 -7.89 -0.65 -1.09
N LEU A 149 -6.57 -0.69 -1.20
CA LEU A 149 -5.71 -1.71 -0.62
C LEU A 149 -5.42 -1.40 0.85
N VAL A 150 -6.47 -1.46 1.67
CA VAL A 150 -6.45 -1.23 3.11
C VAL A 150 -6.50 -2.56 3.87
N ILE A 151 -6.05 -2.55 5.12
CA ILE A 151 -6.04 -3.74 5.96
C ILE A 151 -7.49 -4.19 6.23
N ASN A 152 -7.72 -5.50 6.23
CA ASN A 152 -9.03 -6.03 6.52
C ASN A 152 -9.39 -5.79 8.00
N GLY A 153 -10.47 -5.08 8.32
CA GLY A 153 -10.77 -4.64 9.68
C GLY A 153 -10.55 -3.15 9.92
N SER A 154 -9.98 -2.41 8.96
CA SER A 154 -9.70 -0.97 9.11
C SER A 154 -10.90 -0.14 9.52
N LYS A 155 -12.07 -0.43 8.93
CA LYS A 155 -13.30 0.33 9.21
C LYS A 155 -13.82 0.00 10.61
N GLU A 156 -13.85 -1.27 10.95
CA GLU A 156 -14.34 -1.79 12.22
C GLU A 156 -13.47 -1.30 13.38
N PHE A 157 -12.15 -1.27 13.18
CA PHE A 157 -11.19 -0.67 14.11
C PHE A 157 -11.46 0.83 14.31
N LEU A 158 -11.58 1.59 13.21
CA LEU A 158 -11.83 3.04 13.31
C LEU A 158 -13.13 3.37 14.03
N ILE A 159 -14.21 2.61 13.75
CA ILE A 159 -15.49 2.78 14.44
C ILE A 159 -15.33 2.53 15.94
N ARG A 160 -14.65 1.44 16.33
CA ARG A 160 -14.43 1.12 17.74
C ARG A 160 -13.61 2.18 18.47
N GLU A 161 -12.56 2.70 17.83
CA GLU A 161 -11.74 3.77 18.42
C GLU A 161 -12.55 5.07 18.59
N LEU A 162 -13.46 5.37 17.66
CA LEU A 162 -14.36 6.51 17.79
C LEU A 162 -15.42 6.29 18.88
N GLU A 163 -16.03 5.11 18.93
CA GLU A 163 -17.00 4.73 19.97
C GLU A 163 -16.36 4.83 21.37
N ASP A 164 -15.17 4.24 21.55
CA ASP A 164 -14.40 4.33 22.81
C ASP A 164 -14.10 5.78 23.19
N TYR A 165 -13.72 6.62 22.22
CA TYR A 165 -13.50 8.04 22.47
C TYR A 165 -14.80 8.76 22.90
N PHE A 166 -15.92 8.51 22.22
CA PHE A 166 -17.20 9.16 22.49
C PHE A 166 -17.86 8.68 23.79
N ASP A 167 -17.66 7.42 24.18
CA ASP A 167 -18.18 6.86 25.43
C ASP A 167 -17.37 7.34 26.65
N ASN A 168 -16.07 7.63 26.47
CA ASN A 168 -15.17 8.09 27.52
C ASN A 168 -14.94 9.63 27.54
N VAL A 169 -15.83 10.42 26.90
CA VAL A 169 -15.73 11.90 26.75
C VAL A 169 -15.55 12.65 28.07
N TYR A 170 -15.91 12.05 29.20
CA TYR A 170 -15.65 12.62 30.54
C TYR A 170 -14.16 12.94 30.79
N PHE A 171 -13.25 12.31 30.05
CA PHE A 171 -11.83 12.65 30.06
C PHE A 171 -11.45 13.28 28.72
N TYR A 172 -11.41 14.62 28.66
CA TYR A 172 -10.86 15.33 27.49
C TYR A 172 -9.41 14.87 27.25
N ASN A 173 -9.24 13.95 26.30
CA ASN A 173 -7.93 13.38 25.94
C ASN A 173 -7.56 13.75 24.50
N PRO A 174 -6.99 14.95 24.30
CA PRO A 174 -6.62 15.44 22.97
C PRO A 174 -5.55 14.58 22.29
N LYS A 175 -4.76 13.80 23.04
CA LYS A 175 -3.80 12.84 22.47
C LYS A 175 -4.50 11.70 21.75
N LYS A 176 -5.58 11.15 22.34
CA LYS A 176 -6.36 10.07 21.72
C LYS A 176 -6.99 10.52 20.39
N VAL A 177 -7.47 11.76 20.32
CA VAL A 177 -7.96 12.35 19.06
C VAL A 177 -6.86 12.41 18.00
N GLN A 178 -5.66 12.87 18.38
CA GLN A 178 -4.52 12.94 17.46
C GLN A 178 -4.10 11.54 16.96
N GLU A 179 -4.13 10.52 17.81
CA GLU A 179 -3.85 9.13 17.44
C GLU A 179 -4.88 8.59 16.42
N ILE A 180 -6.17 8.82 16.66
CA ILE A 180 -7.24 8.43 15.73
C ILE A 180 -7.04 9.14 14.39
N VAL A 181 -6.82 10.47 14.40
CA VAL A 181 -6.61 11.26 13.17
C VAL A 181 -5.40 10.76 12.38
N LYS A 182 -4.28 10.42 13.05
CA LYS A 182 -3.09 9.86 12.40
C LYS A 182 -3.35 8.51 11.73
N SER A 183 -4.30 7.71 12.24
CA SER A 183 -4.64 6.41 11.65
C SER A 183 -5.47 6.54 10.36
N ILE A 184 -6.29 7.60 10.22
CA ILE A 184 -7.27 7.76 9.13
C ILE A 184 -6.65 7.62 7.72
N PRO A 185 -5.51 8.27 7.38
CA PRO A 185 -4.90 8.14 6.06
C PRO A 185 -4.52 6.71 5.66
N HIS A 186 -4.28 5.83 6.64
CA HIS A 186 -3.94 4.42 6.42
C HIS A 186 -5.17 3.53 6.29
N LEU A 187 -6.32 3.97 6.82
CA LEU A 187 -7.56 3.20 6.94
C LEU A 187 -8.58 3.53 5.85
N TYR A 188 -8.60 4.77 5.37
CA TYR A 188 -9.51 5.22 4.32
C TYR A 188 -8.93 6.42 3.55
N LYS A 189 -9.36 6.60 2.29
CA LYS A 189 -9.05 7.81 1.53
C LYS A 189 -9.62 9.02 2.29
N PHE A 190 -8.78 9.95 2.74
CA PHE A 190 -9.25 11.29 3.06
C PHE A 190 -8.33 12.38 2.54
N ARG A 191 -8.90 13.14 1.60
CA ARG A 191 -8.68 14.57 1.51
C ARG A 191 -9.27 15.17 2.79
N LEU A 192 -8.43 15.42 3.80
CA LEU A 192 -8.77 16.37 4.85
C LEU A 192 -8.50 17.76 4.27
N MET A 193 -9.51 18.33 3.61
CA MET A 193 -9.57 19.77 3.48
C MET A 193 -10.05 20.31 4.82
N PHE A 194 -9.10 20.75 5.63
CA PHE A 194 -9.35 21.78 6.63
C PHE A 194 -8.94 23.13 6.02
#